data_AF-A0A0Q8EYK3-F1
#
_entry.id   AF-A0A0Q8EYK3-F1
#
_cell.length_a   1.000
_cell.length_b   1.000
_cell.length_c   1.000
_cell.angle_alpha   90.00
_cell.angle_beta   90.00
_cell.angle_gamma   90.00
#
_symmetry.space_group_name_H-M   'P 1'
#
loop_
_entity.id
_entity.type
_entity.pdbx_description
1 polymer ?
#
loop_
_entity_poly.entity_id
_entity_poly.type
_entity_poly.pdbx_seq_one_letter_code
_entity_poly.pdbx_strand_id
1 'polypeptide(L)'
;MRLAPCLAALALCLAVASTVQAQQVYQWKDKNGVTHYSDTPPPSQEVRNRRINQYGAAPVETQPAGKSVENAQCTGARANLRILASSNTVVRQDTDGDGKPDATLDETARANQRALAEAAVKAYCPAGA
;
A
#
# COMPACT_ATOMS: atom_id res chain seq x y z
N MET A 1 -31.20 40.07 -29.65
CA MET A 1 -32.01 39.01 -28.98
C MET A 1 -31.38 37.62 -29.17
N ARG A 2 -30.19 37.35 -28.62
CA ARG A 2 -29.58 35.99 -28.61
C ARG A 2 -29.14 35.53 -27.21
N LEU A 3 -29.40 36.33 -26.16
CA LEU A 3 -29.08 36.01 -24.76
C LEU A 3 -30.09 35.06 -24.11
N ALA A 4 -31.35 35.07 -24.57
CA ALA A 4 -32.43 34.22 -24.07
C ALA A 4 -32.17 32.70 -24.19
N PRO A 5 -31.68 32.14 -25.32
CA PRO A 5 -31.42 30.70 -25.43
C PRO A 5 -30.24 30.23 -24.57
N CYS A 6 -29.23 31.08 -24.32
CA CYS A 6 -28.11 30.74 -23.44
C CYS A 6 -28.53 30.67 -21.97
N LEU A 7 -29.39 31.58 -21.52
CA LEU A 7 -29.95 31.57 -20.17
C LEU A 7 -30.84 30.35 -19.94
N ALA A 8 -31.64 29.95 -20.94
CA ALA A 8 -32.48 28.75 -20.86
C ALA A 8 -31.64 27.45 -20.81
N ALA A 9 -30.56 27.37 -21.60
CA ALA A 9 -29.65 26.23 -21.56
C ALA A 9 -28.92 26.12 -20.21
N LEU A 10 -28.48 27.25 -19.64
CA LEU A 10 -27.82 27.26 -18.34
C LEU A 10 -28.78 26.86 -17.21
N ALA A 11 -30.03 27.33 -17.24
CA ALA A 11 -31.06 26.94 -16.27
C ALA A 11 -31.39 25.44 -16.33
N LEU A 12 -31.41 24.85 -17.54
CA LEU A 12 -31.62 23.41 -17.71
C LEU A 12 -30.45 22.58 -17.15
N CYS A 13 -29.20 23.04 -17.32
CA CYS A 13 -28.02 22.37 -16.75
C CYS A 13 -28.01 22.40 -15.21
N LEU A 14 -28.50 23.46 -14.57
CA LEU A 14 -28.57 23.55 -13.11
C LEU A 14 -29.67 22.65 -12.50
N ALA A 15 -30.72 22.34 -13.25
CA ALA A 15 -31.82 21.50 -12.77
C ALA A 15 -31.47 20.01 -12.62
N VAL A 16 -30.35 19.56 -13.20
CA VAL A 16 -29.89 18.15 -13.16
C VAL A 16 -28.81 17.91 -12.10
N ALA A 17 -28.48 18.92 -11.28
CA ALA A 17 -27.50 18.79 -10.21
C ALA A 17 -28.08 17.92 -9.08
N SER A 18 -27.82 16.61 -9.12
CA SER A 18 -28.14 15.67 -8.05
C SER A 18 -27.43 16.09 -6.76
N THR A 19 -28.17 16.12 -5.65
CA THR A 19 -27.63 16.37 -4.32
C THR A 19 -26.69 15.22 -3.94
N VAL A 20 -25.38 15.46 -3.95
CA VAL A 20 -24.41 14.52 -3.40
C VAL A 20 -24.64 14.43 -1.88
N GLN A 21 -25.19 13.33 -1.39
CA GLN A 21 -25.28 13.11 0.05
C GLN A 21 -23.89 12.77 0.58
N ALA A 22 -23.46 13.47 1.64
CA ALA A 22 -22.22 13.16 2.33
C ALA A 22 -22.33 11.78 2.99
N GLN A 23 -21.72 10.77 2.38
CA GLN A 23 -21.72 9.39 2.89
C GLN A 23 -20.98 9.35 4.24
N GLN A 24 -21.66 8.87 5.28
CA GLN A 24 -21.09 8.75 6.62
C GLN A 24 -20.36 7.41 6.72
N VAL A 25 -19.05 7.44 6.95
CA VAL A 25 -18.25 6.23 7.19
C VAL A 25 -18.01 6.11 8.70
N TYR A 26 -18.29 4.92 9.22
CA TYR A 26 -18.14 4.58 10.62
C TYR A 26 -16.78 3.93 10.85
N GLN A 27 -16.08 4.32 11.91
CA GLN A 27 -14.81 3.71 12.33
C GLN A 27 -14.92 3.21 13.77
N TRP A 28 -14.44 1.99 14.01
CA TRP A 28 -14.26 1.45 15.36
C TRP A 28 -13.00 0.60 15.44
N LYS A 29 -12.57 0.30 16.67
CA LYS A 29 -11.44 -0.58 16.96
C LYS A 29 -11.95 -1.81 17.68
N ASP A 30 -11.61 -2.99 17.17
CA ASP A 30 -12.02 -4.25 17.81
C ASP A 30 -11.11 -4.62 19.00
N LYS A 31 -11.42 -5.74 19.67
CA LYS A 31 -10.67 -6.24 20.83
C LYS A 31 -9.21 -6.57 20.54
N ASN A 32 -8.87 -6.85 19.29
CA ASN A 32 -7.50 -7.16 18.85
C ASN A 32 -6.74 -5.90 18.42
N GLY A 33 -7.36 -4.72 18.53
CA GLY A 33 -6.77 -3.46 18.12
C GLY A 33 -6.88 -3.18 16.62
N VAL A 34 -7.61 -3.98 15.86
CA VAL A 34 -7.80 -3.78 14.41
C VAL A 34 -8.84 -2.69 14.18
N THR A 35 -8.53 -1.78 13.27
CA THR A 35 -9.43 -0.68 12.90
C THR A 35 -10.29 -1.09 11.72
N HIS A 36 -11.61 -1.01 11.89
CA HIS A 36 -12.60 -1.36 10.87
C HIS A 36 -13.31 -0.11 10.37
N TYR A 37 -13.69 -0.12 9.09
CA TYR A 37 -14.49 0.93 8.45
C TYR A 37 -15.71 0.29 7.77
N SER A 38 -16.90 0.86 7.96
CA SER A 38 -18.14 0.35 7.35
C SER A 38 -19.12 1.50 7.12
N ASP A 39 -19.98 1.36 6.10
CA ASP A 39 -21.14 2.23 5.90
C ASP A 39 -22.30 1.91 6.84
N THR A 40 -22.27 0.74 7.50
CA THR A 40 -23.27 0.31 8.50
C THR A 40 -22.60 0.10 9.85
N PRO A 41 -23.08 0.72 10.95
CA PRO A 41 -22.46 0.58 12.26
C PRO A 41 -22.64 -0.85 12.78
N PRO A 42 -21.62 -1.43 13.47
CA PRO A 42 -21.77 -2.72 14.11
C PRO A 42 -22.79 -2.64 15.25
N PRO A 43 -23.65 -3.65 15.45
CA PRO A 43 -24.50 -3.68 16.63
C PRO A 43 -23.62 -3.75 17.87
N SER A 44 -23.84 -2.86 18.84
CA SER A 44 -23.23 -2.85 20.19
C SER A 44 -21.78 -2.37 20.35
N GLN A 45 -21.24 -1.51 19.48
CA GLN A 45 -19.94 -0.87 19.72
C GLN A 45 -20.02 0.66 19.73
N GLU A 46 -19.14 1.31 20.49
CA GLU A 46 -18.98 2.77 20.40
C GLU A 46 -18.40 3.13 19.04
N VAL A 47 -19.19 3.85 18.24
CA VAL A 47 -18.80 4.24 16.89
C VAL A 47 -18.45 5.72 16.86
N ARG A 48 -17.34 6.06 16.21
CA ARG A 48 -17.02 7.47 15.89
C ARG A 48 -17.48 7.76 14.46
N ASN A 49 -18.44 8.69 14.31
CA ASN A 49 -18.81 9.19 12.98
C ASN A 49 -17.67 10.02 12.42
N ARG A 50 -17.06 9.54 11.33
CA ARG A 50 -16.05 10.32 10.62
C ARG A 50 -16.67 10.90 9.35
N ARG A 51 -16.86 12.22 9.32
CA ARG A 51 -17.06 12.93 8.06
C ARG A 51 -15.73 12.94 7.31
N ILE A 52 -15.67 12.28 6.16
CA ILE A 52 -14.52 12.37 5.26
C ILE A 52 -14.65 13.67 4.48
N ASN A 53 -14.20 14.77 5.08
CA ASN A 53 -13.94 15.98 4.33
C ASN A 53 -12.60 15.78 3.61
N GLN A 54 -12.58 15.92 2.28
CA GLN A 54 -11.33 15.86 1.49
C GLN A 54 -10.32 16.97 1.87
N TYR A 55 -10.72 17.91 2.75
CA TYR A 55 -9.86 18.93 3.38
C TYR A 55 -9.17 18.43 4.65
N GLY A 56 -8.75 17.18 4.64
CA GLY A 56 -8.15 16.49 5.77
C GLY A 56 -7.10 15.50 5.30
N ALA A 57 -6.25 15.91 4.35
CA ALA A 57 -4.90 15.38 4.36
C ALA A 57 -4.37 15.68 5.76
N ALA A 58 -4.06 14.65 6.54
CA ALA A 58 -3.19 14.85 7.69
C ALA A 58 -1.99 15.68 7.21
N PRO A 59 -1.41 16.57 8.03
CA PRO A 59 -0.08 17.06 7.72
C PRO A 59 0.71 15.80 7.42
N VAL A 60 1.22 15.68 6.20
CA VAL A 60 2.25 14.71 5.92
C VAL A 60 3.30 15.11 6.94
N GLU A 61 3.44 14.33 8.01
CA GLU A 61 4.59 14.47 8.89
C GLU A 61 5.76 14.44 7.94
N THR A 62 6.40 15.58 7.82
CA THR A 62 7.62 15.71 7.04
C THR A 62 8.59 14.88 7.83
N GLN A 63 8.68 13.61 7.45
CA GLN A 63 9.65 12.69 8.00
C GLN A 63 10.99 13.43 7.92
N PRO A 64 11.70 13.60 9.04
CA PRO A 64 12.84 14.49 9.09
C PRO A 64 13.78 14.14 7.94
N ALA A 65 14.10 15.14 7.12
CA ALA A 65 15.13 15.03 6.09
C ALA A 65 16.45 14.72 6.81
N GLY A 66 16.76 13.44 6.95
CA GLY A 66 17.67 13.01 8.00
C GLY A 66 17.98 11.52 7.97
N LYS A 67 18.58 11.12 6.84
CA LYS A 67 19.24 9.86 6.44
C LYS A 67 18.67 9.48 5.08
N SER A 68 19.54 9.27 4.10
CA SER A 68 19.12 8.64 2.85
C SER A 68 18.35 7.38 3.24
N VAL A 69 17.04 7.36 2.98
CA VAL A 69 16.29 6.11 3.01
C VAL A 69 16.94 5.30 1.92
N GLU A 70 17.77 4.35 2.32
CA GLU A 70 18.40 3.40 1.42
C GLU A 70 17.31 2.88 0.47
N ASN A 71 17.61 2.85 -0.83
CA ASN A 71 16.63 2.42 -1.84
C ASN A 71 15.96 1.13 -1.35
N ALA A 72 14.62 1.08 -1.31
CA ALA A 72 13.90 -0.10 -0.84
C ALA A 72 14.33 -1.37 -1.60
N GLN A 73 14.70 -1.22 -2.88
CA GLN A 73 15.28 -2.29 -3.69
C GLN A 73 16.65 -2.74 -3.19
N CYS A 74 17.50 -1.83 -2.71
CA CYS A 74 18.76 -2.19 -2.08
C CYS A 74 18.55 -2.91 -0.75
N THR A 75 17.65 -2.40 0.09
CA THR A 75 17.29 -3.04 1.37
C THR A 75 16.79 -4.47 1.15
N GLY A 76 15.87 -4.66 0.18
CA GLY A 76 15.37 -5.98 -0.20
C GLY A 76 16.45 -6.89 -0.77
N ALA A 77 17.30 -6.38 -1.67
CA ALA A 77 18.39 -7.16 -2.27
C ALA A 77 19.40 -7.66 -1.21
N ARG A 78 19.75 -6.81 -0.23
CA ARG A 78 20.63 -7.19 0.90
C ARG A 78 20.00 -8.25 1.80
N ALA A 79 18.70 -8.14 2.08
CA ALA A 79 17.97 -9.13 2.88
C ALA A 79 17.93 -10.50 2.17
N ASN A 80 17.62 -10.50 0.87
CA ASN A 80 17.64 -11.71 0.04
C ASN A 80 19.03 -12.36 0.03
N LEU A 81 20.08 -11.56 -0.16
CA LEU A 81 21.45 -12.04 -0.14
C LEU A 81 21.82 -12.70 1.18
N ARG A 82 21.40 -12.12 2.32
CA ARG A 82 21.64 -12.69 3.66
C ARG A 82 20.98 -14.06 3.82
N ILE A 83 19.74 -14.21 3.38
CA ILE A 83 19.00 -15.48 3.45
C ILE A 83 19.68 -16.53 2.56
N LEU A 84 20.07 -16.14 1.35
CA LEU A 84 20.69 -17.04 0.37
C LEU A 84 22.15 -17.37 0.70
N ALA A 85 22.86 -16.53 1.44
CA ALA A 85 24.25 -16.76 1.88
C ALA A 85 24.35 -17.69 3.10
N SER A 86 23.28 -17.84 3.88
CA SER A 86 23.24 -18.75 5.02
C SER A 86 23.15 -20.21 4.55
N SER A 87 24.25 -20.96 4.66
CA SER A 87 24.30 -22.39 4.36
C SER A 87 23.48 -23.26 5.34
N ASN A 88 23.10 -22.70 6.50
CA ASN A 88 22.32 -23.40 7.53
C ASN A 88 20.80 -23.22 7.37
N THR A 89 20.34 -22.47 6.36
CA THR A 89 18.92 -22.18 6.15
C THR A 89 18.39 -22.95 4.95
N VAL A 90 17.45 -23.87 5.20
CA VAL A 90 16.72 -24.58 4.14
C VAL A 90 15.71 -23.60 3.53
N VAL A 91 16.03 -23.08 2.36
CA VAL A 91 15.10 -22.29 1.54
C VAL A 91 14.23 -23.25 0.74
N ARG A 92 12.91 -23.12 0.88
CA ARG A 92 11.93 -23.85 0.05
C ARG A 92 11.11 -22.86 -0.75
N GLN A 93 10.81 -23.22 -1.99
CA GLN A 93 9.96 -22.50 -2.90
C GLN A 93 8.60 -23.21 -2.94
N ASP A 94 7.54 -22.44 -3.14
CA ASP A 94 6.20 -22.93 -3.44
C ASP A 94 6.03 -22.83 -4.96
N THR A 95 6.03 -23.98 -5.65
CA THR A 95 6.00 -24.01 -7.11
C THR A 95 4.59 -24.09 -7.70
N ASP A 96 3.61 -24.51 -6.92
CA ASP A 96 2.22 -24.67 -7.35
C ASP A 96 1.27 -23.57 -6.81
N GLY A 97 1.74 -22.74 -5.89
CA GLY A 97 1.01 -21.61 -5.33
C GLY A 97 -0.04 -22.01 -4.28
N ASP A 98 0.06 -23.22 -3.72
CA ASP A 98 -0.88 -23.71 -2.71
C ASP A 98 -0.61 -23.14 -1.29
N GLY A 99 0.48 -22.37 -1.14
CA GLY A 99 0.92 -21.76 0.11
C GLY A 99 1.79 -22.68 0.98
N LYS A 100 2.10 -23.90 0.51
CA LYS A 100 2.98 -24.86 1.17
C LYS A 100 4.26 -24.99 0.35
N PRO A 101 5.43 -24.73 0.94
CA PRO A 101 6.66 -24.87 0.18
C PRO A 101 6.94 -26.35 -0.18
N ASP A 102 7.23 -26.66 -1.43
CA ASP A 102 7.34 -28.03 -1.95
C ASP A 102 8.76 -28.33 -2.45
N ALA A 103 9.38 -27.38 -3.14
CA ALA A 103 10.70 -27.51 -3.73
C ALA A 103 11.77 -26.94 -2.81
N THR A 104 12.69 -27.78 -2.33
CA THR A 104 13.89 -27.28 -1.65
C THR A 104 14.84 -26.69 -2.69
N LEU A 105 15.33 -25.48 -2.43
CA LEU A 105 16.35 -24.87 -3.26
C LEU A 105 17.66 -25.67 -3.12
N ASP A 106 18.06 -26.38 -4.17
CA ASP A 106 19.37 -27.04 -4.20
C ASP A 106 20.52 -26.01 -4.25
N GLU A 107 21.76 -26.47 -4.09
CA GLU A 107 22.91 -25.56 -4.01
C GLU A 107 23.15 -24.78 -5.30
N THR A 108 22.89 -25.40 -6.47
CA THR A 108 23.04 -24.74 -7.76
C THR A 108 21.99 -23.65 -7.95
N ALA A 109 20.73 -23.95 -7.65
CA ALA A 109 19.63 -22.99 -7.67
C ALA A 109 19.84 -21.85 -6.67
N ARG A 110 20.32 -22.17 -5.46
CA ARG A 110 20.70 -21.17 -4.44
C ARG A 110 21.82 -20.27 -4.95
N ALA A 111 22.86 -20.82 -5.59
CA ALA A 111 23.94 -20.04 -6.19
C ALA A 111 23.43 -19.10 -7.30
N ASN A 112 22.55 -19.58 -8.17
CA ASN A 112 21.94 -18.77 -9.22
C ASN A 112 21.09 -17.63 -8.63
N GLN A 113 20.26 -17.91 -7.62
CA GLN A 113 19.48 -16.88 -6.94
C GLN A 113 20.38 -15.88 -6.20
N ARG A 114 21.49 -16.35 -5.61
CA ARG A 114 22.47 -15.49 -4.95
C ARG A 114 23.10 -14.53 -5.96
N ALA A 115 23.52 -15.03 -7.13
CA ALA A 115 24.10 -14.20 -8.18
C ALA A 115 23.14 -13.09 -8.66
N LEU A 116 21.83 -13.39 -8.77
CA LEU A 116 20.81 -12.39 -9.08
C LEU A 116 20.66 -11.36 -7.97
N ALA A 117 20.67 -11.79 -6.70
CA ALA A 117 20.62 -10.89 -5.55
C ALA A 117 21.86 -9.99 -5.48
N GLU A 118 23.05 -10.51 -5.76
CA GLU A 118 24.30 -9.74 -5.85
C GLU A 118 24.24 -8.69 -6.96
N ALA A 119 23.72 -9.06 -8.14
CA ALA A 119 23.49 -8.12 -9.23
C ALA A 119 22.51 -7.01 -8.85
N ALA A 120 21.43 -7.35 -8.13
CA ALA A 120 20.47 -6.37 -7.62
C ALA A 120 21.11 -5.43 -6.58
N VAL A 121 21.94 -5.94 -5.67
CA VAL A 121 22.73 -5.11 -4.74
C VAL A 121 23.60 -4.15 -5.53
N LYS A 122 24.34 -4.64 -6.54
CA LYS A 122 25.20 -3.80 -7.38
C LYS A 122 24.42 -2.71 -8.13
N ALA A 123 23.21 -3.00 -8.59
CA ALA A 123 22.38 -2.08 -9.35
C ALA A 123 21.70 -1.00 -8.48
N TYR A 124 21.24 -1.38 -7.28
CA TYR A 124 20.34 -0.54 -6.48
C TYR A 124 20.98 0.05 -5.23
N CYS A 125 22.12 -0.47 -4.79
CA CYS A 125 22.80 0.02 -3.60
C CYS A 125 23.84 1.09 -3.94
N PRO A 126 23.75 2.29 -3.34
CA PRO A 126 24.80 3.30 -3.48
C PRO A 126 26.11 2.79 -2.87
N ALA A 127 27.23 3.11 -3.51
CA ALA A 127 28.56 2.75 -3.01
C ALA A 127 28.86 3.51 -1.71
N GLY A 128 28.63 2.87 -0.55
CA GLY A 128 28.98 3.42 0.76
C GLY A 128 27.94 3.29 1.88
N ALA A 129 27.04 2.30 1.83
CA ALA A 129 26.20 1.92 2.97
C ALA A 129 26.66 0.60 3.59
#